data_AF-A0A0A9YGI7-F1
#
_entry.id   AF-A0A0A9YGI7-F1
#
_cell.length_a   1.000
_cell.length_b   1.000
_cell.length_c   1.000
_cell.angle_alpha   90.00
_cell.angle_beta   90.00
_cell.angle_gamma   90.00
#
_symmetry.space_group_name_H-M   'P 1'
#
loop_
_entity.id
_entity.type
_entity.pdbx_description
1 polymer ?
#
loop_
_entity_poly.entity_id
_entity_poly.type
_entity_poly.pdbx_seq_one_letter_code
_entity_poly.pdbx_strand_id
1 'polypeptide(L)'
;FLSVKVVSLKRIYFNGEQGLDVVRSLCLPEFSSVDIITLRKYYALAAAAALLKYIEHEHNTVYAKQSIQVCYQGAKGVVALDMATSKRLELLKTNGDMVNPEKYSLMGIMDSTVTLGGRRRLRSEILQPPASKKVIEERLDIVTFLVGNTSLLASLQGALVKFSNAEKLMWLCRKTPDFKQEKKTNETMTNYILLLKSSLENVPPLRDVLSETDNDFLINIRDELADQRFHQ
;
A
#
# COMPACT_ATOMS: atom_id res chain seq x y z
N PHE A 1 3.89 -17.62 -10.50
CA PHE A 1 3.24 -16.75 -11.50
C PHE A 1 3.22 -17.38 -12.91
N LEU A 2 2.86 -18.67 -13.06
CA LEU A 2 2.81 -19.34 -14.38
C LEU A 2 1.59 -18.96 -15.24
N SER A 3 0.72 -18.06 -14.75
CA SER A 3 -0.51 -17.65 -15.43
C SER A 3 -0.71 -16.12 -15.33
N VAL A 4 0.28 -15.33 -15.72
CA VAL A 4 0.05 -13.89 -15.89
C VAL A 4 -0.81 -13.73 -17.14
N LYS A 5 -2.06 -13.27 -16.96
CA LYS A 5 -2.96 -12.95 -18.07
C LYS A 5 -2.36 -11.78 -18.84
N VAL A 6 -2.03 -11.99 -20.11
CA VAL A 6 -1.57 -10.92 -21.00
C VAL A 6 -2.80 -10.27 -21.63
N VAL A 7 -2.91 -8.95 -21.49
CA VAL A 7 -3.99 -8.16 -22.08
C VAL A 7 -3.39 -7.11 -23.01
N SER A 8 -3.86 -7.08 -24.25
CA SER A 8 -3.38 -6.14 -25.26
C SER A 8 -4.12 -4.80 -25.17
N LEU A 9 -3.38 -3.71 -25.29
CA LEU A 9 -3.90 -2.33 -25.36
C LEU A 9 -3.47 -1.69 -26.68
N LYS A 10 -4.26 -0.73 -27.18
CA LYS A 10 -3.90 0.01 -28.39
C LYS A 10 -2.64 0.84 -28.14
N ARG A 11 -1.73 0.88 -29.12
CA ARG A 11 -0.45 1.60 -29.06
C ARG A 11 -0.59 3.09 -28.71
N ILE A 12 -1.71 3.70 -29.11
CA ILE A 12 -2.04 5.10 -28.85
C ILE A 12 -2.07 5.44 -27.35
N TYR A 13 -2.33 4.47 -26.48
CA TYR A 13 -2.39 4.68 -25.03
C TYR A 13 -1.00 4.66 -24.36
N PHE A 14 0.05 4.24 -25.08
CA PHE A 14 1.43 4.26 -24.58
C PHE A 14 2.14 5.56 -25.00
N ASN A 15 1.67 6.69 -24.47
CA ASN A 15 2.21 8.01 -24.77
C ASN A 15 2.79 8.65 -23.49
N GLY A 16 4.07 9.06 -23.55
CA GLY A 16 4.77 9.61 -22.39
C GLY A 16 4.33 11.03 -22.00
N GLU A 17 3.93 11.86 -22.96
CA GLU A 17 3.41 13.21 -22.70
C GLU A 17 2.06 13.13 -22.00
N GLN A 18 1.15 12.28 -22.50
CA GLN A 18 -0.12 12.00 -21.82
C GLN A 18 0.11 11.42 -20.42
N GLY A 19 1.09 10.54 -20.26
CA GLY A 19 1.46 10.00 -18.96
C GLY A 19 1.92 11.07 -17.98
N LEU A 20 2.70 12.05 -18.44
CA LEU A 20 3.17 13.17 -17.63
C LEU A 20 2.00 14.03 -17.14
N ASP A 21 1.09 14.39 -18.04
CA ASP A 21 -0.09 15.21 -17.71
C ASP A 21 -0.99 14.48 -16.71
N VAL A 22 -1.19 13.18 -16.90
CA VAL A 22 -1.96 12.35 -15.97
C VAL A 22 -1.29 12.29 -14.60
N VAL A 23 0.02 12.04 -14.54
CA VAL A 23 0.78 12.06 -13.27
C VAL A 23 0.62 13.41 -12.57
N ARG A 24 0.80 14.53 -13.27
CA ARG A 24 0.61 15.88 -12.70
C ARG A 24 -0.80 16.12 -12.17
N SER A 25 -1.81 15.63 -12.88
CA SER A 25 -3.21 15.83 -12.50
C SER A 25 -3.66 15.00 -11.30
N LEU A 26 -3.12 13.79 -11.15
CA LEU A 26 -3.54 12.83 -10.13
C LEU A 26 -2.63 12.84 -8.89
N CYS A 27 -1.38 13.28 -9.02
CA CYS A 27 -0.41 13.25 -7.93
C CYS A 27 -0.79 14.20 -6.79
N LEU A 28 -0.71 13.68 -5.57
CA LEU A 28 -0.82 14.48 -4.34
C LEU A 28 0.23 15.61 -4.33
N PRO A 29 -0.11 16.83 -3.88
CA PRO A 29 0.82 17.97 -3.91
C PRO A 29 2.14 17.72 -3.17
N GLU A 30 2.07 16.99 -2.06
CA GLU A 30 3.22 16.57 -1.24
C GLU A 30 4.23 15.70 -2.01
N PHE A 31 3.79 15.01 -3.05
CA PHE A 31 4.61 14.11 -3.86
C PHE A 31 4.91 14.69 -5.26
N SER A 32 4.56 15.96 -5.51
CA SER A 32 4.72 16.60 -6.83
C SER A 32 6.17 16.65 -7.35
N SER A 33 7.17 16.54 -6.45
CA SER A 33 8.59 16.45 -6.81
C SER A 33 8.92 15.24 -7.71
N VAL A 34 8.07 14.22 -7.73
CA VAL A 34 8.21 13.05 -8.62
C VAL A 34 8.18 13.43 -10.11
N ASP A 35 7.54 14.54 -10.46
CA ASP A 35 7.51 15.09 -11.83
C ASP A 35 8.93 15.29 -12.37
N ILE A 36 9.80 15.91 -11.57
CA ILE A 36 11.20 16.19 -11.95
C ILE A 36 11.96 14.90 -12.29
N ILE A 37 11.73 13.84 -11.49
CA ILE A 37 12.40 12.54 -11.66
C ILE A 37 11.86 11.84 -12.90
N THR A 38 10.55 11.91 -13.12
CA THR A 38 9.85 11.16 -14.18
C THR A 38 9.90 11.84 -15.54
N LEU A 39 10.18 13.15 -15.61
CA LEU A 39 10.26 13.94 -16.85
C LEU A 39 11.14 13.30 -17.93
N ARG A 40 12.25 12.66 -17.53
CA ARG A 40 13.20 11.99 -18.45
C ARG A 40 12.95 10.49 -18.61
N LYS A 41 11.81 9.97 -18.13
CA LYS A 41 11.47 8.53 -18.08
C LYS A 41 10.29 8.22 -18.99
N TYR A 42 10.42 8.53 -20.28
CA TYR A 42 9.37 8.39 -21.28
C TYR A 42 8.63 7.04 -21.23
N TYR A 43 9.36 5.91 -21.18
CA TYR A 43 8.72 4.59 -21.16
C TYR A 43 7.95 4.29 -19.87
N ALA A 44 8.40 4.82 -18.73
CA ALA A 44 7.69 4.67 -17.47
C ALA A 44 6.37 5.45 -17.51
N LEU A 45 6.41 6.69 -18.02
CA LEU A 45 5.23 7.53 -18.20
C LEU A 45 4.25 6.92 -19.21
N ALA A 46 4.74 6.43 -20.35
CA ALA A 46 3.92 5.76 -21.36
C ALA A 46 3.24 4.49 -20.81
N ALA A 47 3.95 3.70 -20.00
CA ALA A 47 3.38 2.53 -19.33
C ALA A 47 2.33 2.93 -18.28
N ALA A 48 2.59 3.97 -17.49
CA ALA A 48 1.63 4.49 -16.52
C ALA A 48 0.34 5.02 -17.19
N ALA A 49 0.47 5.76 -18.29
CA ALA A 49 -0.66 6.24 -19.10
C ALA A 49 -1.54 5.08 -19.58
N ALA A 50 -0.92 4.04 -20.17
CA ALA A 50 -1.63 2.87 -20.67
C ALA A 50 -2.31 2.08 -19.53
N LEU A 51 -1.64 1.92 -18.39
CA LEU A 51 -2.19 1.25 -17.21
C LEU A 51 -3.40 1.98 -16.66
N LEU A 52 -3.31 3.31 -16.50
CA LEU A 52 -4.43 4.10 -16.02
C LEU A 52 -5.60 4.06 -17.01
N LYS A 53 -5.34 4.13 -18.32
CA LYS A 53 -6.38 3.98 -19.35
C LYS A 53 -7.06 2.61 -19.30
N TYR A 54 -6.29 1.55 -19.05
CA TYR A 54 -6.82 0.20 -18.88
C TYR A 54 -7.73 0.11 -17.66
N ILE A 55 -7.29 0.63 -16.51
CA ILE A 55 -8.09 0.64 -15.28
C ILE A 55 -9.37 1.46 -15.47
N GLU A 56 -9.28 2.62 -16.14
CA GLU A 56 -10.44 3.43 -16.49
C GLU A 56 -11.47 2.65 -17.29
N HIS A 57 -11.02 1.93 -18.32
CA HIS A 57 -11.90 1.19 -19.23
C HIS A 57 -12.47 -0.09 -18.58
N GLU A 58 -11.62 -0.95 -18.04
CA GLU A 58 -12.04 -2.27 -17.54
C GLU A 58 -12.83 -2.18 -16.24
N HIS A 59 -12.46 -1.25 -15.36
CA HIS A 59 -13.13 -1.12 -14.10
C HIS A 59 -14.20 -0.03 -14.10
N ASN A 60 -14.28 0.82 -15.13
CA ASN A 60 -15.15 2.00 -15.16
C ASN A 60 -14.84 2.96 -13.99
N THR A 61 -13.56 3.29 -13.85
CA THR A 61 -12.99 4.02 -12.70
C THR A 61 -12.37 5.33 -13.16
N VAL A 62 -12.71 6.46 -12.55
CA VAL A 62 -11.93 7.70 -12.73
C VAL A 62 -11.37 8.12 -11.38
N TYR A 63 -10.10 8.46 -11.31
CA TYR A 63 -9.49 8.92 -10.06
C TYR A 63 -9.77 10.40 -9.84
N ALA A 64 -9.91 10.81 -8.58
CA ALA A 64 -9.99 12.22 -8.24
C ALA A 64 -8.66 12.92 -8.55
N LYS A 65 -8.71 14.23 -8.84
CA LYS A 65 -7.49 15.03 -8.99
C LYS A 65 -6.74 15.03 -7.67
N GLN A 66 -5.41 15.02 -7.75
CA GLN A 66 -4.53 15.11 -6.58
C GLN A 66 -4.85 14.09 -5.47
N SER A 67 -5.25 12.87 -5.83
CA SER A 67 -5.67 11.84 -4.87
C SER A 67 -4.76 10.61 -4.83
N ILE A 68 -3.68 10.59 -5.61
CA ILE A 68 -2.80 9.43 -5.74
C ILE A 68 -1.39 9.81 -5.30
N GLN A 69 -0.78 8.99 -4.44
CA GLN A 69 0.65 9.06 -4.19
C GLN A 69 1.39 8.44 -5.38
N VAL A 70 2.16 9.25 -6.10
CA VAL A 70 2.98 8.78 -7.23
C VAL A 70 4.44 8.80 -6.82
N CYS A 71 5.10 7.65 -6.91
CA CYS A 71 6.51 7.48 -6.55
C CYS A 71 7.27 6.82 -7.71
N TYR A 72 8.49 7.29 -7.98
CA TYR A 72 9.42 6.61 -8.88
C TYR A 72 10.32 5.68 -8.09
N GLN A 73 10.17 4.37 -8.29
CA GLN A 73 11.01 3.35 -7.67
C GLN A 73 11.93 2.71 -8.70
N GLY A 74 13.24 2.83 -8.49
CA GLY A 74 14.24 2.07 -9.23
C GLY A 74 14.53 0.72 -8.57
N ALA A 75 15.27 -0.15 -9.26
CA ALA A 75 15.69 -1.46 -8.74
C ALA A 75 16.81 -1.39 -7.66
N LYS A 76 17.22 -0.18 -7.25
CA LYS A 76 18.27 0.00 -6.24
C LYS A 76 17.68 -0.11 -4.84
N GLY A 77 18.46 -0.66 -3.90
CA GLY A 77 18.12 -0.69 -2.47
C GLY A 77 17.42 -1.96 -1.99
N VAL A 78 17.11 -2.89 -2.88
CA VAL A 78 16.52 -4.20 -2.55
C VAL A 78 17.36 -5.33 -3.14
N VAL A 79 17.32 -6.49 -2.52
CA VAL A 79 17.96 -7.70 -3.02
C VAL A 79 17.21 -8.19 -4.26
N ALA A 80 17.94 -8.42 -5.36
CA ALA A 80 17.36 -8.97 -6.57
C ALA A 80 17.00 -10.45 -6.37
N LEU A 81 15.70 -10.74 -6.36
CA LEU A 81 15.17 -12.10 -6.29
C LEU A 81 14.46 -12.44 -7.60
N ASP A 82 14.92 -13.48 -8.28
CA ASP A 82 14.27 -13.98 -9.47
C ASP A 82 13.10 -14.93 -9.12
N MET A 83 12.24 -15.19 -10.10
CA MET A 83 11.08 -16.04 -9.89
C MET A 83 11.46 -17.46 -9.46
N ALA A 84 12.55 -18.02 -10.00
CA ALA A 84 12.95 -19.39 -9.67
C ALA A 84 13.41 -19.48 -8.21
N THR A 85 14.16 -18.49 -7.71
CA THR A 85 14.57 -18.44 -6.30
C THR A 85 13.38 -18.21 -5.38
N SER A 86 12.47 -17.28 -5.70
CA SER A 86 11.24 -17.07 -4.91
C SER A 86 10.39 -18.33 -4.76
N LYS A 87 10.30 -19.15 -5.83
CA LYS A 87 9.63 -20.46 -5.78
C LYS A 87 10.41 -21.47 -4.97
N ARG A 88 11.72 -21.65 -5.22
CA ARG A 88 12.55 -22.65 -4.52
C ARG A 88 12.61 -22.42 -3.01
N LEU A 89 12.58 -21.15 -2.59
CA LEU A 89 12.52 -20.76 -1.18
C LEU A 89 11.10 -20.75 -0.60
N GLU A 90 10.09 -21.09 -1.42
CA GLU A 90 8.69 -21.15 -1.01
C GLU A 90 8.22 -19.87 -0.30
N LEU A 91 8.62 -18.71 -0.82
CA LEU A 91 8.43 -17.43 -0.11
C LEU A 91 6.95 -17.10 0.12
N LEU A 92 6.08 -17.49 -0.82
CA LEU A 92 4.65 -17.14 -0.81
C LEU A 92 3.71 -18.35 -0.84
N LYS A 93 4.20 -19.48 -1.33
CA LYS A 93 3.44 -20.71 -1.54
C LYS A 93 4.43 -21.86 -1.60
N THR A 94 4.09 -22.99 -0.99
CA THR A 94 4.90 -24.21 -1.09
C THR A 94 4.81 -24.84 -2.48
N ASN A 95 5.85 -25.60 -2.84
CA ASN A 95 5.89 -26.40 -4.06
C ASN A 95 5.38 -27.81 -3.74
N GLY A 96 4.12 -28.09 -4.03
CA GLY A 96 3.55 -29.43 -3.89
C GLY A 96 2.03 -29.41 -3.81
N ASP A 97 1.44 -30.60 -3.90
CA ASP A 97 -0.01 -30.81 -3.78
C ASP A 97 -0.40 -30.91 -2.30
N MET A 98 -0.14 -29.85 -1.54
CA MET A 98 -0.58 -29.71 -0.16
C MET A 98 -1.95 -29.02 -0.10
N VAL A 99 -2.78 -29.41 0.88
CA VAL A 99 -3.97 -28.63 1.23
C VAL A 99 -3.50 -27.32 1.89
N ASN A 100 -3.94 -26.18 1.35
CA ASN A 100 -3.55 -24.83 1.78
C ASN A 100 -2.04 -24.54 1.68
N PRO A 101 -1.45 -24.62 0.48
CA PRO A 101 0.00 -24.44 0.25
C PRO A 101 0.51 -23.04 0.58
N GLU A 102 -0.37 -22.04 0.71
CA GLU A 102 0.02 -20.70 1.17
C GLU A 102 0.34 -20.68 2.67
N LYS A 103 -0.29 -21.55 3.47
CA LYS A 103 -0.13 -21.59 4.93
C LYS A 103 1.25 -22.08 5.37
N TYR A 104 1.85 -22.98 4.59
CA TYR A 104 3.14 -23.60 4.91
C TYR A 104 4.33 -22.90 4.24
N SER A 105 4.08 -21.78 3.55
CA SER A 105 5.12 -20.93 2.96
C SER A 105 5.77 -20.02 4.00
N LEU A 106 6.90 -19.37 3.66
CA LEU A 106 7.50 -18.35 4.55
C LEU A 106 6.49 -17.27 4.93
N MET A 107 5.76 -16.74 3.95
CA MET A 107 4.66 -15.78 4.19
C MET A 107 3.61 -16.35 5.15
N GLY A 108 3.19 -17.60 4.94
CA GLY A 108 2.17 -18.24 5.79
C GLY A 108 2.60 -18.42 7.24
N ILE A 109 3.90 -18.66 7.48
CA ILE A 109 4.49 -18.78 8.81
C ILE A 109 4.69 -17.41 9.47
N MET A 110 5.13 -16.42 8.72
CA MET A 110 5.46 -15.08 9.25
C MET A 110 4.24 -14.18 9.43
N ASP A 111 3.14 -14.43 8.71
CA ASP A 111 1.98 -13.55 8.69
C ASP A 111 1.13 -13.65 9.97
N SER A 112 1.49 -12.82 10.95
CA SER A 112 0.69 -12.53 12.15
C SER A 112 0.15 -11.09 12.12
N THR A 113 -0.05 -10.53 10.93
CA THR A 113 -0.46 -9.13 10.78
C THR A 113 -1.95 -8.95 11.06
N VAL A 114 -2.32 -7.86 11.74
CA VAL A 114 -3.73 -7.58 12.12
C VAL A 114 -4.51 -6.75 11.11
N THR A 115 -3.81 -6.18 10.11
CA THR A 115 -4.42 -5.39 9.04
C THR A 115 -4.06 -5.95 7.67
N LEU A 116 -4.96 -5.78 6.70
CA LEU A 116 -4.69 -6.15 5.30
C LEU A 116 -3.48 -5.40 4.73
N GLY A 117 -3.21 -4.18 5.21
CA GLY A 117 -2.05 -3.39 4.82
C GLY A 117 -0.75 -3.91 5.40
N GLY A 118 -0.78 -4.33 6.67
CA GLY A 118 0.34 -5.05 7.27
C GLY A 118 0.67 -6.31 6.48
N ARG A 119 -0.34 -7.11 6.11
CA ARG A 119 -0.18 -8.32 5.30
C ARG A 119 0.46 -8.03 3.93
N ARG A 120 -0.04 -7.01 3.23
CA ARG A 120 0.53 -6.60 1.93
C ARG A 120 1.94 -6.06 2.06
N ARG A 121 2.22 -5.30 3.11
CA ARG A 121 3.56 -4.79 3.40
C ARG A 121 4.51 -5.94 3.67
N LEU A 122 4.16 -6.87 4.55
CA LEU A 122 4.96 -8.07 4.85
C LEU A 122 5.27 -8.86 3.57
N ARG A 123 4.27 -9.09 2.72
CA ARG A 123 4.46 -9.75 1.42
C ARG A 123 5.48 -9.01 0.54
N SER A 124 5.39 -7.68 0.49
CA SER A 124 6.33 -6.86 -0.28
C SER A 124 7.75 -6.97 0.27
N GLU A 125 7.91 -6.93 1.60
CA GLU A 125 9.21 -7.02 2.27
C GLU A 125 9.87 -8.39 2.09
N ILE A 126 9.10 -9.47 2.10
CA ILE A 126 9.60 -10.83 1.81
C ILE A 126 10.10 -10.93 0.36
N LEU A 127 9.38 -10.33 -0.59
CA LEU A 127 9.75 -10.38 -2.02
C LEU A 127 10.83 -9.38 -2.41
N GLN A 128 11.02 -8.32 -1.64
CA GLN A 128 11.98 -7.25 -1.90
C GLN A 128 12.75 -6.90 -0.62
N PRO A 129 13.57 -7.82 -0.08
CA PRO A 129 14.32 -7.55 1.13
C PRO A 129 15.23 -6.33 0.96
N PRO A 130 15.38 -5.47 1.98
CA PRO A 130 16.28 -4.32 1.89
C PRO A 130 17.73 -4.79 1.76
N ALA A 131 18.50 -4.12 0.90
CA ALA A 131 19.94 -4.37 0.73
C ALA A 131 20.82 -3.47 1.60
N SER A 132 20.24 -2.43 2.21
CA SER A 132 20.97 -1.47 3.04
C SER A 132 21.08 -1.95 4.48
N LYS A 133 22.31 -2.11 4.98
CA LYS A 133 22.59 -2.48 6.37
C LYS A 133 21.90 -1.54 7.36
N LYS A 134 21.98 -0.22 7.12
CA LYS A 134 21.33 0.78 7.97
C LYS A 134 19.82 0.53 8.12
N VAL A 135 19.13 0.27 7.01
CA VAL A 135 17.67 0.00 7.03
C VAL A 135 17.34 -1.31 7.75
N ILE A 136 18.21 -2.32 7.64
CA ILE A 136 18.05 -3.59 8.35
C ILE A 136 18.21 -3.37 9.85
N GLU A 137 19.25 -2.66 10.28
CA GLU A 137 19.52 -2.38 11.70
C GLU A 137 18.40 -1.54 12.33
N GLU A 138 17.96 -0.45 11.68
CA GLU A 138 16.83 0.38 12.16
C GLU A 138 15.56 -0.45 12.38
N ARG A 139 15.30 -1.44 11.52
CA ARG A 139 14.16 -2.37 11.67
C ARG A 139 14.35 -3.37 12.79
N LEU A 140 15.56 -3.88 12.97
CA LEU A 140 15.87 -4.82 14.06
C LEU A 140 15.81 -4.11 15.41
N ASP A 141 16.21 -2.84 15.48
CA ASP A 141 16.15 -2.04 16.70
C ASP A 141 14.70 -1.86 17.17
N ILE A 142 13.77 -1.50 16.27
CA ILE A 142 12.36 -1.38 16.63
C ILE A 142 11.73 -2.73 17.00
N VAL A 143 12.11 -3.81 16.33
CA VAL A 143 11.64 -5.16 16.69
C VAL A 143 12.12 -5.54 18.09
N THR A 144 13.40 -5.31 18.38
CA THR A 144 14.00 -5.58 19.71
C THR A 144 13.30 -4.76 20.79
N PHE A 145 13.03 -3.48 20.52
CA PHE A 145 12.29 -2.61 21.43
C PHE A 145 10.87 -3.12 21.71
N LEU A 146 10.11 -3.52 20.67
CA LEU A 146 8.74 -4.01 20.84
C LEU A 146 8.67 -5.40 21.49
N VAL A 147 9.67 -6.25 21.25
CA VAL A 147 9.79 -7.56 21.93
C VAL A 147 10.10 -7.37 23.42
N GLY A 148 10.92 -6.36 23.78
CA GLY A 148 11.18 -5.99 25.17
C GLY A 148 9.98 -5.34 25.87
N ASN A 149 9.11 -4.64 25.13
CA ASN A 149 7.95 -3.92 25.64
C ASN A 149 6.62 -4.58 25.26
N THR A 150 6.39 -5.78 25.78
CA THR A 150 5.21 -6.61 25.43
C THR A 150 3.86 -5.94 25.70
N SER A 151 3.75 -5.11 26.75
CA SER A 151 2.54 -4.35 27.05
C SER A 151 2.23 -3.32 25.95
N LEU A 152 3.24 -2.59 25.47
CA LEU A 152 3.09 -1.64 24.37
C LEU A 152 2.69 -2.36 23.09
N LEU A 153 3.34 -3.48 22.78
CA LEU A 153 3.02 -4.30 21.61
C LEU A 153 1.56 -4.77 21.63
N ALA A 154 1.07 -5.26 22.78
CA ALA A 154 -0.33 -5.67 22.93
C ALA A 154 -1.32 -4.51 22.75
N SER A 155 -1.03 -3.35 23.35
CA SER A 155 -1.83 -2.13 23.17
C SER A 155 -1.87 -1.68 21.70
N LEU A 156 -0.72 -1.71 21.01
CA LEU A 156 -0.63 -1.38 19.58
C LEU A 156 -1.43 -2.35 18.72
N GLN A 157 -1.32 -3.66 18.98
CA GLN A 157 -2.12 -4.66 18.27
C GLN A 157 -3.62 -4.41 18.48
N GLY A 158 -4.05 -4.12 19.71
CA GLY A 158 -5.44 -3.79 20.02
C GLY A 158 -5.94 -2.54 19.30
N ALA A 159 -5.11 -1.51 19.18
CA ALA A 159 -5.45 -0.30 18.44
C ALA A 159 -5.50 -0.56 16.91
N LEU A 160 -4.51 -1.27 16.36
CA LEU A 160 -4.39 -1.55 14.92
C LEU A 160 -5.50 -2.45 14.37
N VAL A 161 -6.06 -3.37 15.17
CA VAL A 161 -7.21 -4.21 14.76
C VAL A 161 -8.40 -3.38 14.30
N LYS A 162 -8.60 -2.19 14.89
CA LYS A 162 -9.68 -1.26 14.52
C LYS A 162 -9.52 -0.71 13.09
N PHE A 163 -8.31 -0.77 12.53
CA PHE A 163 -7.99 -0.35 11.17
C PHE A 163 -7.94 -1.52 10.17
N SER A 164 -8.42 -2.71 10.54
CA SER A 164 -8.42 -3.91 9.69
C SER A 164 -9.01 -3.69 8.29
N ASN A 165 -9.97 -2.77 8.17
CA ASN A 165 -10.65 -2.42 6.93
C ASN A 165 -10.26 -1.06 6.35
N ALA A 166 -9.36 -0.28 6.98
CA ALA A 166 -9.06 1.10 6.58
C ALA A 166 -8.64 1.23 5.11
N GLU A 167 -8.05 0.20 4.53
CA GLU A 167 -7.64 0.19 3.13
C GLU A 167 -8.81 0.23 2.14
N LYS A 168 -10.01 -0.17 2.56
CA LYS A 168 -11.22 -0.02 1.75
C LYS A 168 -11.55 1.46 1.51
N LEU A 169 -11.01 2.38 2.32
CA LEU A 169 -11.15 3.83 2.10
C LEU A 169 -10.49 4.30 0.81
N MET A 170 -9.54 3.53 0.24
CA MET A 170 -9.01 3.83 -1.11
C MET A 170 -10.12 3.87 -2.17
N TRP A 171 -11.24 3.15 -1.96
CA TRP A 171 -12.39 3.22 -2.86
C TRP A 171 -13.09 4.58 -2.87
N LEU A 172 -12.95 5.40 -1.82
CA LEU A 172 -13.47 6.78 -1.81
C LEU A 172 -12.73 7.68 -2.81
N CYS A 173 -11.47 7.36 -3.14
CA CYS A 173 -10.67 8.12 -4.11
C CYS A 173 -11.08 7.85 -5.57
N ARG A 174 -12.02 6.92 -5.79
CA ARG A 174 -12.56 6.56 -7.10
C ARG A 174 -13.90 7.24 -7.33
N LYS A 175 -14.04 7.86 -8.49
CA LYS A 175 -15.33 8.24 -9.09
C LYS A 175 -15.84 7.07 -9.92
N THR A 176 -17.02 6.58 -9.58
CA THR A 176 -17.74 5.61 -10.41
C THR A 176 -18.75 6.38 -11.25
N PRO A 177 -18.68 6.36 -12.59
CA PRO A 177 -19.58 7.15 -13.44
C PRO A 177 -20.95 6.46 -13.69
N ASP A 178 -21.19 5.26 -13.14
CA ASP A 178 -22.40 4.49 -13.44
C ASP A 178 -23.49 4.64 -12.38
N PHE A 179 -24.54 5.40 -12.71
CA PHE A 179 -25.72 5.65 -11.88
C PHE A 179 -26.79 4.53 -12.00
N LYS A 180 -26.55 3.45 -12.76
CA LYS A 180 -27.56 2.38 -13.00
C LYS A 180 -27.96 1.60 -11.74
N GLN A 181 -27.15 1.61 -10.68
CA GLN A 181 -27.45 0.99 -9.38
C GLN A 181 -27.32 2.00 -8.23
N GLU A 182 -28.03 3.11 -8.34
CA GLU A 182 -27.96 4.25 -7.41
C GLU A 182 -28.15 3.83 -5.93
N LYS A 183 -29.15 3.01 -5.62
CA LYS A 183 -29.40 2.55 -4.23
C LYS A 183 -28.23 1.79 -3.62
N LYS A 184 -27.71 0.78 -4.33
CA LYS A 184 -26.57 -0.05 -3.86
C LYS A 184 -25.28 0.76 -3.77
N THR A 185 -25.10 1.71 -4.68
CA THR A 185 -23.95 2.62 -4.68
C THR A 185 -23.99 3.57 -3.49
N ASN A 186 -25.17 4.12 -3.17
CA ASN A 186 -25.37 5.00 -2.01
C ASN A 186 -25.17 4.28 -0.68
N GLU A 187 -25.65 3.03 -0.56
CA GLU A 187 -25.40 2.19 0.63
C GLU A 187 -23.90 1.91 0.80
N THR A 188 -23.21 1.55 -0.29
CA THR A 188 -21.77 1.28 -0.27
C THR A 188 -20.96 2.53 0.10
N MET A 189 -21.32 3.69 -0.47
CA MET A 189 -20.71 4.97 -0.15
C MET A 189 -20.93 5.35 1.32
N THR A 190 -22.15 5.16 1.84
CA THR A 190 -22.48 5.40 3.25
C THR A 190 -21.62 4.52 4.17
N ASN A 191 -21.46 3.25 3.83
CA ASN A 191 -20.60 2.34 4.59
C ASN A 191 -19.13 2.78 4.57
N TYR A 192 -18.62 3.30 3.44
CA TYR A 192 -17.25 3.83 3.38
C TYR A 192 -17.09 5.14 4.17
N ILE A 193 -18.09 6.02 4.17
CA ILE A 193 -18.10 7.24 5.00
C ILE A 193 -18.12 6.86 6.49
N LEU A 194 -18.93 5.89 6.88
CA LEU A 194 -18.96 5.38 8.26
C LEU A 194 -17.62 4.77 8.66
N LEU A 195 -17.02 3.99 7.77
CA LEU A 195 -15.68 3.43 7.98
C LEU A 195 -14.62 4.54 8.10
N LEU A 196 -14.72 5.61 7.31
CA LEU A 196 -13.81 6.75 7.36
C LEU A 196 -13.91 7.42 8.73
N LYS A 197 -15.15 7.76 9.14
CA LYS A 197 -15.43 8.35 10.44
C LYS A 197 -14.87 7.49 11.57
N SER A 198 -15.20 6.20 11.58
CA SER A 198 -14.71 5.28 12.61
C SER A 198 -13.19 5.14 12.59
N SER A 199 -12.54 5.15 11.42
CA SER A 199 -11.08 5.11 11.33
C SER A 199 -10.46 6.37 11.93
N LEU A 200 -11.00 7.56 11.62
CA LEU A 200 -10.54 8.84 12.15
C LEU A 200 -10.74 8.95 13.67
N GLU A 201 -11.88 8.48 14.19
CA GLU A 201 -12.14 8.42 15.64
C GLU A 201 -11.15 7.52 16.39
N ASN A 202 -10.55 6.55 15.72
CA ASN A 202 -9.55 5.64 16.30
C ASN A 202 -8.10 6.14 16.15
N VAL A 203 -7.86 7.26 15.44
CA VAL A 203 -6.51 7.86 15.33
C VAL A 203 -6.02 8.41 16.67
N PRO A 204 -6.80 9.20 17.45
CA PRO A 204 -6.34 9.69 18.74
C PRO A 204 -5.99 8.57 19.74
N PRO A 205 -6.84 7.52 19.93
CA PRO A 205 -6.47 6.39 20.77
C PRO A 205 -5.19 5.67 20.34
N LEU A 206 -4.93 5.57 19.02
CA LEU A 206 -3.68 4.98 18.51
C LEU A 206 -2.48 5.87 18.86
N ARG A 207 -2.64 7.19 18.78
CA ARG A 207 -1.61 8.16 19.17
C ARG A 207 -1.32 8.12 20.66
N ASP A 208 -2.34 7.97 21.50
CA ASP A 208 -2.20 7.88 22.96
C ASP A 208 -1.38 6.66 23.37
N VAL A 209 -1.57 5.52 22.69
CA VAL A 209 -0.73 4.31 22.91
C VAL A 209 0.75 4.57 22.62
N LEU A 210 1.06 5.50 21.70
CA LEU A 210 2.42 5.88 21.34
C LEU A 210 2.98 7.04 22.18
N SER A 211 2.21 7.59 23.14
CA SER A 211 2.62 8.79 23.86
C SER A 211 3.82 8.59 24.80
N GLU A 212 3.90 7.42 25.44
CA GLU A 212 4.90 7.07 26.47
C GLU A 212 6.14 6.35 25.89
N THR A 213 6.37 6.42 24.58
CA THR A 213 7.50 5.72 23.95
C THR A 213 8.75 6.60 23.83
N ASP A 214 9.90 6.03 24.18
CA ASP A 214 11.22 6.67 24.05
C ASP A 214 11.91 6.35 22.71
N ASN A 215 11.24 5.60 21.82
CA ASN A 215 11.84 5.18 20.56
C ASN A 215 11.56 6.19 19.44
N ASP A 216 12.63 6.74 18.84
CA ASP A 216 12.55 7.75 17.78
C ASP A 216 11.63 7.36 16.60
N PHE A 217 11.64 6.08 16.19
CA PHE A 217 10.80 5.62 15.10
C PHE A 217 9.30 5.70 15.44
N LEU A 218 8.93 5.30 16.66
CA LEU A 218 7.54 5.37 17.12
C LEU A 218 7.10 6.81 17.42
N ILE A 219 8.01 7.66 17.90
CA ILE A 219 7.79 9.10 18.06
C ILE A 219 7.47 9.74 16.71
N ASN A 220 8.25 9.44 15.66
CA ASN A 220 7.99 9.95 14.33
C ASN A 220 6.60 9.54 13.82
N ILE A 221 6.20 8.28 14.02
CA ILE A 221 4.85 7.82 13.65
C ILE A 221 3.77 8.56 14.45
N ARG A 222 3.96 8.75 15.76
CA ARG A 222 3.03 9.50 16.61
C ARG A 222 2.83 10.92 16.11
N ASP A 223 3.90 11.56 15.65
CA ASP A 223 3.88 12.94 15.17
C ASP A 223 3.24 13.03 13.77
N GLU A 224 3.44 12.02 12.89
CA GLU A 224 2.69 11.89 11.62
C GLU A 224 1.17 11.71 11.86
N LEU A 225 0.78 10.99 12.91
CA LEU A 225 -0.62 10.84 13.30
C LEU A 225 -1.24 12.12 13.90
N ALA A 226 -0.44 13.17 14.16
CA ALA A 226 -0.91 14.47 14.65
C ALA A 226 -1.29 15.45 13.52
N ASP A 227 -1.41 14.96 12.28
CA ASP A 227 -1.81 15.77 11.13
C ASP A 227 -3.17 16.46 11.37
N GLN A 228 -3.20 17.78 11.18
CA GLN A 228 -4.40 18.61 11.38
C GLN A 228 -5.59 18.17 10.52
N ARG A 229 -5.32 17.50 9.38
CA ARG A 229 -6.36 16.97 8.49
C ARG A 229 -7.22 15.89 9.13
N PHE A 230 -6.76 15.22 10.18
CA PHE A 230 -7.56 14.23 10.90
C PHE A 230 -8.55 14.85 11.90
N HIS A 231 -8.45 16.16 12.15
CA HIS A 231 -9.29 16.91 13.09
C HIS A 231 -10.36 17.80 12.42
N GLN A 232 -10.42 17.78 11.07
CA GLN A 232 -11.41 18.52 10.27
C GLN A 232 -12.64 17.66 9.97
#